data_AF-A0A5B6X230-F1
#
_entry.id   AF-A0A5B6X230-F1
#
_cell.length_a   1.000
_cell.length_b   1.000
_cell.length_c   1.000
_cell.angle_alpha   90.00
_cell.angle_beta   90.00
_cell.angle_gamma   90.00
#
_symmetry.space_group_name_H-M   'P 1'
#
loop_
_entity.id
_entity.type
_entity.pdbx_description
1 polymer ?
#
loop_
_entity_poly.entity_id
_entity_poly.type
_entity_poly.pdbx_seq_one_letter_code
_entity_poly.pdbx_strand_id
1 'polypeptide(L)'
;MGPSGPVINGTPEFVRSSLQASLQRLNVDYIDLYYIIRVEHKTPIEDIMEELKKLVEEGKVKYIGISEASPETIRMAHAIHPLTAVQLEWSL
;
A
#
# COMPACT_ATOMS: atom_id res chain seq x y z
N MET A 1 -15.52 7.07 9.40
CA MET A 1 -15.23 8.36 8.74
C MET A 1 -15.49 9.46 9.75
N GLY A 2 -14.50 10.32 10.01
CA GLY A 2 -14.66 11.51 10.85
C GLY A 2 -14.95 12.76 10.02
N PRO A 3 -15.31 13.88 10.65
CA PRO A 3 -15.61 15.15 9.97
C PRO A 3 -14.46 15.73 9.13
N SER A 4 -13.24 15.19 9.25
CA SER A 4 -12.03 15.66 8.57
C SER A 4 -11.66 14.87 7.29
N GLY A 5 -12.51 13.94 6.85
CA GLY A 5 -12.19 13.04 5.73
C GLY A 5 -11.41 11.79 6.15
N PRO A 6 -10.94 10.97 5.18
CA PRO A 6 -10.15 9.78 5.46
C PRO A 6 -8.79 10.15 6.06
N VAL A 7 -8.41 9.48 7.16
CA VAL A 7 -7.06 9.58 7.72
C VAL A 7 -6.11 8.81 6.81
N ILE A 8 -5.15 9.51 6.22
CA ILE A 8 -4.04 8.90 5.48
C ILE A 8 -2.91 8.70 6.50
N ASN A 9 -2.38 7.48 6.55
CA ASN A 9 -1.27 7.13 7.43
C ASN A 9 -0.41 6.07 6.72
N GLY A 10 0.82 6.44 6.40
CA GLY A 10 1.79 5.58 5.73
C GLY A 10 2.73 4.83 6.67
N THR A 11 2.66 5.00 8.00
CA THR A 11 3.68 4.39 8.87
C THR A 11 3.65 2.87 8.79
N PRO A 12 4.82 2.19 8.88
CA PRO A 12 4.91 0.73 8.82
C PRO A 12 3.94 0.01 9.78
N GLU A 13 3.76 0.54 10.99
CA GLU A 13 2.84 -0.04 11.99
C GLU A 13 1.39 0.06 11.53
N PHE A 14 1.02 1.17 10.88
CA PHE A 14 -0.32 1.36 10.34
C PHE A 14 -0.58 0.48 9.11
N VAL A 15 0.42 0.32 8.23
CA VAL A 15 0.36 -0.61 7.08
C VAL A 15 0.07 -2.03 7.56
N ARG A 16 0.85 -2.52 8.52
CA ARG A 16 0.66 -3.88 9.05
C ARG A 16 -0.69 -4.06 9.73
N SER A 17 -1.07 -3.15 10.61
CA SER A 17 -2.37 -3.24 11.30
C SER A 17 -3.56 -3.13 10.34
N SER A 18 -3.46 -2.30 9.29
CA SER A 18 -4.47 -2.18 8.23
C SER A 18 -4.61 -3.47 7.41
N LEU A 19 -3.50 -4.13 7.09
CA LEU A 19 -3.52 -5.43 6.42
C LEU A 19 -4.15 -6.49 7.31
N GLN A 20 -3.74 -6.63 8.57
CA GLN A 20 -4.30 -7.62 9.50
C GLN A 20 -5.81 -7.45 9.67
N ALA A 21 -6.28 -6.21 9.81
CA ALA A 21 -7.71 -5.93 9.89
C ALA A 21 -8.44 -6.28 8.59
N SER A 22 -7.79 -6.15 7.42
CA SER A 22 -8.35 -6.55 6.13
C SER A 22 -8.46 -8.06 5.98
N LEU A 23 -7.40 -8.80 6.34
CA LEU A 23 -7.40 -10.27 6.36
C LEU A 23 -8.52 -10.81 7.26
N GLN A 24 -8.67 -10.23 8.46
CA GLN A 24 -9.76 -10.60 9.38
C GLN A 24 -11.15 -10.33 8.80
N ARG A 25 -11.38 -9.15 8.20
CA ARG A 25 -12.68 -8.82 7.60
C ARG A 25 -13.04 -9.71 6.41
N LEU A 26 -12.05 -10.05 5.60
CA LEU A 26 -12.24 -10.91 4.43
C LEU A 26 -12.25 -12.40 4.78
N ASN A 27 -11.82 -12.75 6.00
CA ASN A 27 -11.65 -14.13 6.47
C ASN A 27 -10.77 -14.97 5.52
N VAL A 28 -9.60 -14.41 5.18
CA VAL A 28 -8.60 -15.03 4.31
C VAL A 28 -7.22 -14.95 4.94
N ASP A 29 -6.33 -15.89 4.57
CA ASP A 29 -4.96 -15.94 5.09
C ASP A 29 -4.00 -14.98 4.40
N TYR A 30 -4.33 -14.59 3.15
CA TYR A 30 -3.54 -13.69 2.31
C TYR A 30 -4.42 -12.86 1.37
N ILE A 31 -3.86 -11.77 0.85
CA ILE A 31 -4.45 -10.93 -0.21
C ILE A 31 -3.58 -11.00 -1.46
N ASP A 32 -4.18 -11.25 -2.63
CA ASP A 32 -3.39 -11.29 -3.88
C ASP A 32 -2.78 -9.93 -4.21
N LEU A 33 -3.58 -8.85 -4.26
CA LEU A 33 -3.09 -7.51 -4.60
C LEU A 33 -3.49 -6.50 -3.52
N TYR A 34 -2.50 -5.91 -2.86
CA TYR A 34 -2.70 -4.91 -1.81
C TYR A 34 -2.21 -3.53 -2.26
N TYR A 35 -3.06 -2.51 -2.13
CA TYR A 35 -2.78 -1.17 -2.62
C TYR A 35 -2.38 -0.19 -1.52
N ILE A 36 -1.38 0.65 -1.83
CA ILE A 36 -1.27 1.97 -1.21
C ILE A 36 -2.30 2.88 -1.88
N ILE A 37 -3.40 3.19 -1.19
CA ILE A 37 -4.55 3.87 -1.82
C ILE A 37 -4.36 5.39 -1.98
N ARG A 38 -3.55 5.99 -1.10
CA ARG A 38 -3.16 7.39 -1.13
C ARG A 38 -1.73 7.50 -0.62
N VAL A 39 -0.88 8.20 -1.36
CA VAL A 39 0.49 8.50 -0.92
C VAL A 39 0.47 9.82 -0.15
N GLU A 40 1.00 9.83 1.06
CA GLU A 40 1.31 11.07 1.79
C GLU A 40 2.81 11.34 1.80
N HIS A 41 3.20 12.61 1.99
CA HIS A 41 4.61 13.01 2.01
C HIS A 41 5.27 12.95 3.39
N LYS A 42 4.53 12.56 4.44
CA LYS A 42 5.06 12.51 5.81
C LYS A 42 5.89 11.26 6.09
N THR A 43 5.51 10.14 5.50
CA THR A 43 6.28 8.89 5.57
C THR A 43 6.99 8.69 4.23
N PRO A 44 8.33 8.52 4.22
CA PRO A 44 9.06 8.14 3.01
C PRO A 44 8.44 6.91 2.37
N ILE A 45 8.29 6.91 1.05
CA ILE A 45 7.65 5.80 0.33
C ILE A 45 8.45 4.50 0.50
N GLU A 46 9.76 4.61 0.68
CA GLU A 46 10.68 3.50 0.95
C GLU A 46 10.32 2.77 2.25
N ASP A 47 9.99 3.48 3.32
CA ASP A 47 9.62 2.87 4.60
C ASP A 47 8.31 2.07 4.45
N ILE A 48 7.35 2.61 3.69
CA ILE A 48 6.09 1.92 3.37
C ILE A 48 6.37 0.64 2.57
N MET A 49 7.22 0.75 1.56
CA MET A 49 7.54 -0.35 0.66
C MET A 49 8.38 -1.44 1.31
N GLU A 50 9.30 -1.10 2.22
CA GLU A 50 10.04 -2.09 3.00
C GLU A 50 9.10 -2.89 3.91
N GLU A 51 8.09 -2.26 4.49
CA GLU A 51 7.09 -2.99 5.27
C GLU A 51 6.20 -3.89 4.40
N LEU A 52 5.74 -3.39 3.25
CA LEU A 52 4.97 -4.20 2.31
C LEU A 52 5.78 -5.38 1.76
N LYS A 53 7.07 -5.19 1.49
CA LYS A 53 7.99 -6.25 1.09
C LYS A 53 8.07 -7.36 2.13
N LYS A 54 8.20 -7.03 3.42
CA LYS A 54 8.14 -8.04 4.50
C LYS A 54 6.82 -8.80 4.49
N LEU A 55 5.70 -8.09 4.30
CA LEU A 55 4.38 -8.71 4.24
C LEU A 55 4.20 -9.64 3.03
N VAL A 56 4.91 -9.36 1.93
CA VAL A 56 5.03 -10.28 0.79
C VAL A 56 5.88 -11.50 1.14
N GLU A 57 7.03 -11.31 1.77
CA GLU A 57 7.91 -12.40 2.24
C GLU A 57 7.24 -13.30 3.28
N GLU A 58 6.38 -12.74 4.14
CA GLU A 58 5.53 -13.45 5.10
C GLU A 58 4.35 -14.19 4.44
N GLY A 59 4.13 -14.00 3.14
CA GLY A 59 3.03 -14.62 2.39
C GLY A 59 1.64 -14.05 2.70
N LYS A 60 1.56 -12.88 3.35
CA LYS A 60 0.30 -12.20 3.68
C LYS A 60 -0.24 -11.37 2.52
N VAL A 61 0.64 -10.96 1.62
CA VAL A 61 0.32 -10.28 0.36
C VAL A 61 1.08 -10.97 -0.77
N LYS A 62 0.51 -11.14 -1.96
CA LYS A 62 1.29 -11.64 -3.12
C LYS A 62 1.89 -10.52 -3.96
N TYR A 63 1.14 -9.45 -4.15
CA TYR A 63 1.46 -8.36 -5.08
C TYR A 63 1.13 -7.00 -4.47
N ILE A 64 1.95 -6.00 -4.82
CA ILE A 64 1.78 -4.63 -4.35
C ILE A 64 1.28 -3.76 -5.51
N GLY A 65 0.24 -2.97 -5.23
CA GLY A 65 -0.24 -1.91 -6.11
C GLY A 65 -0.08 -0.53 -5.48
N ILE A 66 -0.09 0.50 -6.30
CA ILE A 66 -0.09 1.90 -5.85
C ILE A 66 -1.18 2.69 -6.58
N SER A 67 -1.82 3.63 -5.90
CA SER A 67 -2.86 4.48 -6.48
C SER A 67 -2.53 5.96 -6.34
N GLU A 68 -2.86 6.75 -7.37
CA GLU A 68 -2.71 8.22 -7.39
C GLU A 68 -1.31 8.71 -6.98
N ALA A 69 -0.27 8.04 -7.47
CA ALA A 69 1.12 8.37 -7.17
C ALA A 69 1.80 9.11 -8.32
N SER A 70 2.73 10.00 -7.97
CA SER A 70 3.57 10.68 -8.97
C SER A 70 4.51 9.69 -9.68
N PRO A 71 5.00 10.00 -10.89
CA PRO A 71 5.99 9.16 -11.56
C PRO A 71 7.27 8.93 -10.74
N GLU A 72 7.68 9.92 -9.95
CA GLU A 72 8.85 9.81 -9.06
C GLU A 72 8.60 8.80 -7.95
N THR A 73 7.47 8.92 -7.24
CA THR A 73 7.06 7.97 -6.20
C THR A 73 6.95 6.55 -6.74
N ILE A 74 6.37 6.37 -7.94
CA ILE A 74 6.27 5.05 -8.58
C ILE A 74 7.67 4.44 -8.79
N ARG A 75 8.63 5.21 -9.30
CA ARG A 75 10.01 4.71 -9.52
C ARG A 75 10.70 4.36 -8.21
N MET A 76 10.60 5.22 -7.21
CA MET A 76 11.20 4.98 -5.89
C MET A 76 10.61 3.72 -5.23
N ALA A 77 9.28 3.59 -5.24
CA ALA A 77 8.59 2.43 -4.69
C ALA A 77 8.99 1.13 -5.41
N HIS A 78 8.98 1.15 -6.74
CA HIS A 78 9.31 -0.02 -7.57
C HIS A 78 10.77 -0.48 -7.39
N ALA A 79 11.68 0.43 -7.03
CA ALA A 79 13.08 0.10 -6.76
C ALA A 79 13.27 -0.73 -5.47
N ILE A 80 12.37 -0.60 -4.48
CA ILE A 80 12.40 -1.37 -3.22
C ILE A 80 11.78 -2.75 -3.40
N HIS A 81 10.58 -2.80 -3.99
CA HIS A 81 9.90 -4.03 -4.37
C HIS A 81 9.04 -3.80 -5.61
N PRO A 82 9.00 -4.74 -6.58
CA PRO A 82 8.22 -4.55 -7.81
C PRO A 82 6.75 -4.24 -7.56
N LEU A 83 6.30 -3.08 -8.03
CA LEU A 83 4.88 -2.76 -8.16
C LEU A 83 4.26 -3.55 -9.31
N THR A 84 3.17 -4.26 -9.02
CA THR A 84 2.41 -5.06 -10.00
C THR A 84 1.39 -4.21 -10.75
N ALA A 85 0.82 -3.19 -10.12
CA ALA A 85 -0.23 -2.36 -10.70
C ALA A 85 -0.15 -0.90 -10.25
N VAL A 86 -0.61 0.00 -11.13
CA VAL A 86 -0.81 1.41 -10.84
C VAL A 86 -2.27 1.74 -11.14
N GLN A 87 -3.02 2.23 -10.14
CA GLN A 87 -4.41 2.64 -10.28
C GLN A 87 -4.51 4.17 -10.37
N LEU A 88 -5.07 4.66 -11.48
CA LEU A 88 -5.22 6.09 -11.77
C LEU A 88 -6.57 6.36 -12.42
N GLU A 89 -7.05 7.59 -12.29
CA GLU A 89 -8.14 8.11 -13.11
C GLU A 89 -7.70 8.27 -14.57
N TRP A 90 -8.43 7.66 -15.50
CA TRP A 90 -8.20 7.81 -16.93
C TRP A 90 -9.51 7.65 -17.72
N SER A 91 -9.80 8.61 -18.59
CA SER A 91 -10.96 8.62 -19.50
C SER A 91 -10.64 9.42 -20.77
N LEU A 92 -11.52 9.35 -21.78
CA LEU A 92 -11.39 10.04 -23.08
C LEU A 92 -11.71 11.53 -23.00
#